data_AF-A0AA41SX84-F1
#
_entry.id   AF-A0AA41SX84-F1
#
_cell.length_a   1.000
_cell.length_b   1.000
_cell.length_c   1.000
_cell.angle_alpha   90.00
_cell.angle_beta   90.00
_cell.angle_gamma   90.00
#
_symmetry.space_group_name_H-M   'P 1'
#
loop_
_entity.id
_entity.type
_entity.pdbx_description
1 polymer ?
#
loop_
_entity_poly.entity_id
_entity_poly.type
_entity_poly.pdbx_seq_one_letter_code
_entity_poly.pdbx_strand_id
1 'polypeptide(L)'
;MVSSTDVFTMVSRKEWGAEAVGCSSQLTMPVDVLVTHHVPGLECHDQAVCSQRLRELQAHHVHNNSWCDVAYNFLIGDDGRVYEGVGWKVQGSHTQGYNNISLGVAFFGTKEGHSPSPAALSAMKDLISYAVQRGHLSSGYIQPLLVKGENCLAPLPKASLKEACPSIVPRSAWEARETYCPKMTLPAKYVVILHTAGRTCSVSDECRLLVRDLQSLFMDRHHACDIGYNFLVGQDGAVYEGVGWNVQGSQIPGYNDIALGISFMGTFTGTAPKASALEVAQHLIQCAVVKGYLAPNYLLVGHSDVVNTLSPGQALYNIIKTWPHFKH
;
A
#
# COMPACT_ATOMS: atom_id res chain seq x y z
N MET A 1 -26.48 8.20 35.67
CA MET A 1 -26.68 6.91 35.00
C MET A 1 -25.41 6.59 34.23
N VAL A 2 -24.65 5.59 34.66
CA VAL A 2 -23.36 5.20 34.07
C VAL A 2 -23.64 4.26 32.91
N SER A 3 -23.33 4.68 31.68
CA SER A 3 -23.28 3.80 30.51
C SER A 3 -21.83 3.79 30.03
N SER A 4 -21.04 2.89 30.62
CA SER A 4 -19.62 2.72 30.39
C SER A 4 -19.30 1.24 30.51
N THR A 5 -19.43 0.53 29.39
CA THR A 5 -18.68 -0.70 29.19
C THR A 5 -18.01 -0.55 27.84
N ASP A 6 -16.85 0.12 27.82
CA ASP A 6 -15.92 -0.04 26.72
C ASP A 6 -15.63 -1.54 26.62
N VAL A 7 -15.96 -2.16 25.48
CA VAL A 7 -15.95 -3.63 25.29
C VAL A 7 -14.51 -4.18 25.19
N PHE A 8 -13.52 -3.29 25.14
CA PHE A 8 -12.09 -3.61 25.13
C PHE A 8 -11.38 -2.93 26.30
N THR A 9 -10.23 -3.47 26.69
CA THR A 9 -9.40 -2.87 27.74
C THR A 9 -8.36 -1.96 27.12
N MET A 10 -8.52 -0.64 27.32
CA MET A 10 -7.52 0.36 26.94
C MET A 10 -6.44 0.48 28.03
N VAL A 11 -5.18 0.46 27.62
CA VAL A 11 -4.01 0.86 28.41
C VAL A 11 -3.63 2.26 27.95
N SER A 12 -3.96 3.25 28.77
CA SER A 12 -3.69 4.66 28.49
C SER A 12 -2.20 4.96 28.45
N ARG A 13 -1.85 6.10 27.84
CA ARG A 13 -0.47 6.63 27.84
C ARG A 13 0.16 6.67 29.22
N LYS A 14 -0.61 7.06 30.24
CA LYS A 14 -0.13 7.10 31.62
C LYS A 14 0.18 5.70 32.16
N GLU A 15 -0.62 4.71 31.83
CA GLU A 15 -0.48 3.34 32.34
C GLU A 15 0.70 2.60 31.73
N TRP A 16 0.99 2.78 30.45
CA TRP A 16 2.18 2.18 29.84
C TRP A 16 3.46 3.03 30.03
N GLY A 17 3.35 4.22 30.63
CA GLY A 17 4.51 5.06 30.98
C GLY A 17 5.07 5.85 29.79
N ALA A 18 4.19 6.45 29.00
CA ALA A 18 4.54 7.26 27.84
C ALA A 18 5.24 8.57 28.19
N GLU A 19 6.16 8.99 27.32
CA GLU A 19 6.60 10.38 27.24
C GLU A 19 5.48 11.30 26.73
N ALA A 20 5.69 12.62 26.80
CA ALA A 20 4.72 13.59 26.29
C ALA A 20 4.62 13.51 24.76
N VAL A 21 3.39 13.63 24.22
CA VAL A 21 3.16 13.66 22.78
C VAL A 21 3.77 14.95 22.20
N GLY A 22 4.72 14.82 21.26
CA GLY A 22 5.28 15.96 20.52
C GLY A 22 4.50 16.33 19.26
N CYS A 23 3.51 15.51 18.86
CA CYS A 23 2.75 15.69 17.63
C CYS A 23 1.69 16.79 17.78
N SER A 24 1.66 17.74 16.84
CA SER A 24 0.74 18.89 16.89
C SER A 24 -0.44 18.79 15.92
N SER A 25 -0.26 18.11 14.78
CA SER A 25 -1.29 17.96 13.75
C SER A 25 -2.50 17.17 14.26
N GLN A 26 -3.69 17.68 13.96
CA GLN A 26 -4.96 17.07 14.36
C GLN A 26 -5.66 16.42 13.16
N LEU A 27 -6.35 15.32 13.42
CA LEU A 27 -7.26 14.66 12.49
C LEU A 27 -8.62 15.36 12.50
N THR A 28 -9.23 15.48 11.32
CA THR A 28 -10.64 15.83 11.19
C THR A 28 -11.48 14.57 11.33
N MET A 29 -12.43 14.59 12.26
CA MET A 29 -13.26 13.43 12.58
C MET A 29 -14.67 13.51 11.97
N PRO A 30 -15.28 12.37 11.60
CA PRO A 30 -14.69 11.03 11.57
C PRO A 30 -13.64 10.88 10.46
N VAL A 31 -12.63 10.05 10.67
CA VAL A 31 -11.74 9.65 9.57
C VAL A 31 -12.42 8.59 8.69
N ASP A 32 -12.09 8.56 7.41
CA ASP A 32 -12.68 7.62 6.44
C ASP A 32 -11.82 6.39 6.18
N VAL A 33 -10.60 6.33 6.71
CA VAL A 33 -9.65 5.25 6.43
C VAL A 33 -9.11 4.64 7.72
N LEU A 34 -9.04 3.30 7.75
CA LEU A 34 -8.34 2.53 8.78
C LEU A 34 -7.13 1.85 8.14
N VAL A 35 -5.93 2.09 8.67
CA VAL A 35 -4.72 1.39 8.20
C VAL A 35 -4.19 0.48 9.29
N THR A 36 -3.98 -0.80 8.94
CA THR A 36 -3.50 -1.82 9.87
C THR A 36 -2.05 -2.17 9.58
N HIS A 37 -1.23 -2.13 10.62
CA HIS A 37 0.19 -2.43 10.57
C HIS A 37 0.52 -3.65 11.42
N HIS A 38 1.67 -4.24 11.15
CA HIS A 38 2.30 -5.23 11.99
C HIS A 38 3.70 -4.72 12.34
N VAL A 39 4.08 -4.78 13.63
CA VAL A 39 5.39 -4.38 14.12
C VAL A 39 6.18 -5.63 14.52
N PRO A 40 7.00 -6.20 13.61
CA PRO A 40 7.83 -7.36 13.86
C PRO A 40 8.85 -7.10 14.98
N GLY A 41 9.11 -8.15 15.76
CA GLY A 41 10.15 -8.14 16.80
C GLY A 41 9.74 -7.43 18.10
N LEU A 42 8.47 -7.08 18.24
CA LEU A 42 7.90 -6.51 19.47
C LEU A 42 6.81 -7.40 20.10
N GLU A 43 6.86 -8.71 19.85
CA GLU A 43 5.93 -9.66 20.45
C GLU A 43 5.84 -9.48 21.98
N CYS A 44 4.61 -9.54 22.48
CA CYS A 44 4.30 -9.34 23.88
C CYS A 44 2.99 -10.05 24.23
N HIS A 45 2.92 -10.67 25.41
CA HIS A 45 1.79 -11.52 25.82
C HIS A 45 1.19 -11.14 27.18
N ASP A 46 1.69 -10.08 27.81
CA ASP A 46 1.13 -9.49 29.02
C ASP A 46 1.34 -7.98 29.05
N GLN A 47 0.59 -7.31 29.93
CA GLN A 47 0.58 -5.85 29.98
C GLN A 47 1.93 -5.23 30.32
N ALA A 48 2.73 -5.87 31.19
CA ALA A 48 4.02 -5.33 31.60
C ALA A 48 5.00 -5.38 30.43
N VAL A 49 5.06 -6.52 29.72
CA VAL A 49 5.92 -6.70 28.54
C VAL A 49 5.45 -5.80 27.40
N CYS A 50 4.16 -5.77 27.08
CA CYS A 50 3.64 -4.91 26.01
C CYS A 50 3.90 -3.42 26.28
N SER A 51 3.71 -2.98 27.53
CA SER A 51 4.04 -1.60 27.92
C SER A 51 5.54 -1.32 27.78
N GLN A 52 6.41 -2.27 28.13
CA GLN A 52 7.85 -2.15 27.92
C GLN A 52 8.20 -2.04 26.43
N ARG A 53 7.64 -2.93 25.60
CA ARG A 53 7.83 -2.91 24.14
C ARG A 53 7.37 -1.59 23.52
N LEU A 54 6.27 -1.02 24.01
CA LEU A 54 5.78 0.26 23.53
C LEU A 54 6.71 1.42 23.91
N ARG A 55 7.29 1.42 25.11
CA ARG A 55 8.32 2.40 25.51
C ARG A 55 9.58 2.27 24.66
N GLU A 56 10.03 1.06 24.37
CA GLU A 56 11.16 0.79 23.47
C GLU A 56 10.90 1.36 22.06
N LEU A 57 9.69 1.15 21.54
CA LEU A 57 9.25 1.69 20.26
C LEU A 57 9.16 3.22 20.27
N GLN A 58 8.60 3.82 21.33
CA GLN A 58 8.52 5.27 21.48
C GLN A 58 9.92 5.90 21.51
N ALA A 59 10.80 5.37 22.35
CA ALA A 59 12.18 5.85 22.45
C ALA A 59 12.91 5.75 21.10
N HIS A 60 12.70 4.65 20.35
CA HIS A 60 13.27 4.51 19.01
C HIS A 60 12.73 5.56 18.04
N HIS A 61 11.41 5.75 17.97
CA HIS A 61 10.82 6.73 17.06
C HIS A 61 11.22 8.18 17.42
N VAL A 62 11.18 8.54 18.69
CA VAL A 62 11.48 9.91 19.15
C VAL A 62 12.97 10.21 19.06
N HIS A 63 13.84 9.36 19.60
CA HIS A 63 15.26 9.67 19.71
C HIS A 63 16.10 9.24 18.52
N ASN A 64 15.74 8.14 17.85
CA ASN A 64 16.53 7.63 16.72
C ASN A 64 16.01 8.16 15.38
N ASN A 65 14.69 8.32 15.24
CA ASN A 65 14.07 8.74 13.98
C ASN A 65 13.59 10.21 13.98
N SER A 66 13.73 10.92 15.10
CA SER A 66 13.27 12.32 15.27
C SER A 66 11.77 12.50 15.00
N TRP A 67 10.97 11.48 15.28
CA TRP A 67 9.51 11.56 15.16
C TRP A 67 8.90 12.23 16.38
N CYS A 68 7.69 12.74 16.21
CA CYS A 68 7.01 13.47 17.28
C CYS A 68 6.46 12.54 18.39
N ASP A 69 6.27 11.25 18.09
CA ASP A 69 5.89 10.18 19.01
C ASP A 69 5.95 8.82 18.28
N VAL A 70 5.38 7.76 18.87
CA VAL A 70 5.00 6.53 18.15
C VAL A 70 4.11 6.85 16.94
N ALA A 71 4.33 6.15 15.83
CA ALA A 71 3.64 6.45 14.57
C ALA A 71 2.13 6.18 14.57
N TYR A 72 1.67 5.28 15.43
CA TYR A 72 0.31 4.73 15.39
C TYR A 72 -0.62 5.43 16.38
N ASN A 73 -1.91 5.49 16.05
CA ASN A 73 -2.95 5.96 16.96
C ASN A 73 -3.16 4.96 18.10
N PHE A 74 -3.15 3.66 17.77
CA PHE A 74 -3.31 2.56 18.72
C PHE A 74 -2.42 1.38 18.37
N LEU A 75 -2.03 0.61 19.38
CA LEU A 75 -1.35 -0.67 19.22
C LEU A 75 -2.11 -1.78 19.94
N ILE A 76 -1.98 -3.01 19.49
CA ILE A 76 -2.71 -4.17 20.05
C ILE A 76 -1.74 -5.30 20.34
N GLY A 77 -1.73 -5.74 21.59
CA GLY A 77 -0.91 -6.85 22.07
C GLY A 77 -1.62 -8.19 21.97
N ASP A 78 -0.84 -9.28 21.94
CA ASP A 78 -1.40 -10.63 22.01
C ASP A 78 -2.01 -10.94 23.38
N ASP A 79 -1.82 -10.05 24.36
CA ASP A 79 -2.51 -10.01 25.65
C ASP A 79 -4.00 -9.56 25.54
N GLY A 80 -4.45 -9.17 24.34
CA GLY A 80 -5.83 -8.75 24.08
C GLY A 80 -6.16 -7.34 24.55
N ARG A 81 -5.15 -6.49 24.80
CA ARG A 81 -5.34 -5.10 25.21
C ARG A 81 -5.02 -4.13 24.07
N VAL A 82 -5.68 -2.97 24.11
CA VAL A 82 -5.40 -1.85 23.21
C VAL A 82 -4.53 -0.84 23.96
N TYR A 83 -3.42 -0.45 23.37
CA TYR A 83 -2.49 0.53 23.91
C TYR A 83 -2.66 1.86 23.18
N GLU A 84 -2.86 2.93 23.94
CA GLU A 84 -3.01 4.27 23.39
C GLU A 84 -1.67 4.79 22.85
N GLY A 85 -1.58 4.99 21.54
CA GLY A 85 -0.45 5.66 20.88
C GLY A 85 -0.64 7.17 20.90
N VAL A 86 -0.65 7.83 19.74
CA VAL A 86 -0.98 9.27 19.67
C VAL A 86 -2.45 9.58 19.97
N GLY A 87 -3.30 8.54 20.09
CA GLY A 87 -4.69 8.66 20.47
C GLY A 87 -5.62 9.03 19.31
N TRP A 88 -6.86 9.37 19.62
CA TRP A 88 -7.90 9.55 18.60
C TRP A 88 -7.66 10.78 17.72
N LYS A 89 -7.43 11.95 18.32
CA LYS A 89 -7.50 13.25 17.59
C LYS A 89 -6.20 13.66 16.92
N VAL A 90 -5.09 13.03 17.27
CA VAL A 90 -3.76 13.42 16.79
C VAL A 90 -3.42 12.61 15.54
N GLN A 91 -2.90 13.30 14.53
CA GLN A 91 -2.39 12.65 13.33
C GLN A 91 -1.10 11.88 13.66
N GLY A 92 -1.10 10.57 13.37
CA GLY A 92 0.08 9.72 13.45
C GLY A 92 1.02 9.90 12.26
N SER A 93 2.09 9.10 12.24
CA SER A 93 3.09 9.04 11.15
C SER A 93 3.20 7.63 10.55
N HIS A 94 2.12 6.86 10.60
CA HIS A 94 2.10 5.42 10.28
C HIS A 94 2.07 5.09 8.79
N THR A 95 1.44 5.90 7.95
CA THR A 95 1.29 5.64 6.52
C THR A 95 1.34 6.94 5.73
N GLN A 96 2.46 7.14 5.04
CA GLN A 96 2.64 8.28 4.13
C GLN A 96 1.48 8.38 3.12
N GLY A 97 0.95 9.59 2.93
CA GLY A 97 -0.21 9.84 2.08
C GLY A 97 -1.57 9.59 2.73
N TYR A 98 -1.62 8.91 3.88
CA TYR A 98 -2.88 8.62 4.60
C TYR A 98 -2.92 9.18 6.02
N ASN A 99 -1.79 9.59 6.59
CA ASN A 99 -1.67 10.05 7.98
C ASN A 99 -2.73 11.10 8.40
N ASN A 100 -3.14 12.00 7.51
CA ASN A 100 -4.10 13.07 7.79
C ASN A 100 -5.58 12.68 7.62
N ILE A 101 -5.86 11.49 7.09
CA ILE A 101 -7.21 11.01 6.76
C ILE A 101 -7.52 9.62 7.36
N SER A 102 -6.63 9.09 8.21
CA SER A 102 -6.75 7.72 8.70
C SER A 102 -6.37 7.56 10.17
N LEU A 103 -6.90 6.50 10.77
CA LEU A 103 -6.40 5.94 12.01
C LEU A 103 -5.43 4.80 11.71
N GLY A 104 -4.23 4.87 12.27
CA GLY A 104 -3.24 3.81 12.21
C GLY A 104 -3.34 2.90 13.43
N VAL A 105 -3.58 1.61 13.21
CA VAL A 105 -3.56 0.59 14.27
C VAL A 105 -2.50 -0.45 13.97
N ALA A 106 -1.64 -0.76 14.93
CA ALA A 106 -0.56 -1.72 14.76
C ALA A 106 -0.69 -2.92 15.70
N PHE A 107 -0.42 -4.12 15.21
CA PHE A 107 -0.23 -5.30 16.06
C PHE A 107 1.23 -5.45 16.47
N PHE A 108 1.47 -5.70 17.75
CA PHE A 108 2.74 -6.25 18.20
C PHE A 108 2.91 -7.65 17.62
N GLY A 109 4.07 -7.97 17.04
CA GLY A 109 4.21 -9.29 16.45
C GLY A 109 5.64 -9.80 16.29
N THR A 110 5.70 -11.03 15.81
CA THR A 110 6.93 -11.83 15.71
C THR A 110 7.75 -11.42 14.48
N LYS A 111 9.06 -11.72 14.46
CA LYS A 111 9.90 -11.49 13.27
C LYS A 111 9.55 -12.40 12.09
N GLU A 112 8.87 -13.51 12.36
CA GLU A 112 8.58 -14.59 11.41
C GLU A 112 7.23 -14.42 10.71
N GLY A 113 6.43 -13.41 11.09
CA GLY A 113 5.17 -13.08 10.41
C GLY A 113 4.00 -14.00 10.79
N HIS A 114 3.79 -14.21 12.09
CA HIS A 114 2.62 -14.93 12.60
C HIS A 114 1.37 -14.05 12.66
N SER A 115 0.20 -14.65 12.44
CA SER A 115 -1.10 -13.99 12.63
C SER A 115 -1.28 -13.53 14.09
N PRO A 116 -1.90 -12.36 14.35
CA PRO A 116 -2.22 -11.93 15.71
C PRO A 116 -3.05 -12.95 16.48
N SER A 117 -2.93 -12.96 17.81
CA SER A 117 -3.71 -13.88 18.65
C SER A 117 -5.22 -13.64 18.51
N PRO A 118 -6.07 -14.65 18.77
CA PRO A 118 -7.51 -14.46 18.80
C PRO A 118 -7.96 -13.34 19.75
N ALA A 119 -7.24 -13.14 20.87
CA ALA A 119 -7.50 -12.06 21.81
C ALA A 119 -7.19 -10.69 21.20
N ALA A 120 -6.05 -10.55 20.51
CA ALA A 120 -5.70 -9.33 19.77
C ALA A 120 -6.72 -9.00 18.67
N LEU A 121 -7.16 -10.00 17.91
CA LEU A 121 -8.18 -9.82 16.87
C LEU A 121 -9.53 -9.39 17.46
N SER A 122 -9.91 -9.94 18.62
CA SER A 122 -11.12 -9.49 19.34
C SER A 122 -10.98 -8.04 19.78
N ALA A 123 -9.85 -7.68 20.41
CA ALA A 123 -9.59 -6.31 20.85
C ALA A 123 -9.64 -5.30 19.69
N MET A 124 -9.11 -5.67 18.51
CA MET A 124 -9.19 -4.84 17.31
C MET A 124 -10.63 -4.63 16.85
N LYS A 125 -11.42 -5.70 16.81
CA LYS A 125 -12.83 -5.62 16.42
C LYS A 125 -13.64 -4.72 17.36
N ASP A 126 -13.37 -4.82 18.66
CA ASP A 126 -14.03 -4.01 19.69
C ASP A 126 -13.59 -2.54 19.61
N LEU A 127 -12.31 -2.28 19.35
CA LEU A 127 -11.77 -0.93 19.10
C LEU A 127 -12.41 -0.28 17.87
N ILE A 128 -12.51 -1.00 16.75
CA ILE A 128 -13.16 -0.50 15.52
C ILE A 128 -14.63 -0.18 15.79
N SER A 129 -15.33 -1.09 16.47
CA SER A 129 -16.75 -0.91 16.81
C SER A 129 -16.95 0.34 17.65
N TYR A 130 -16.08 0.55 18.65
CA TYR A 130 -16.07 1.75 19.47
C TYR A 130 -15.77 3.02 18.65
N ALA A 131 -14.76 2.97 17.78
CA ALA A 131 -14.38 4.10 16.94
C ALA A 131 -15.54 4.55 16.04
N VAL A 132 -16.28 3.60 15.47
CA VAL A 132 -17.47 3.89 14.65
C VAL A 132 -18.60 4.46 15.52
N GLN A 133 -18.90 3.83 16.66
CA GLN A 133 -19.97 4.28 17.55
C GLN A 133 -19.75 5.70 18.10
N ARG A 134 -18.50 6.07 18.35
CA ARG A 134 -18.11 7.38 18.88
C ARG A 134 -17.86 8.44 17.81
N GLY A 135 -17.97 8.10 16.52
CA GLY A 135 -17.72 9.02 15.42
C GLY A 135 -16.24 9.38 15.24
N HIS A 136 -15.32 8.52 15.68
CA HIS A 136 -13.90 8.62 15.36
C HIS A 136 -13.59 8.01 13.99
N LEU A 137 -14.29 6.93 13.64
CA LEU A 137 -14.15 6.25 12.35
C LEU A 137 -15.51 6.29 11.63
N SER A 138 -15.49 6.59 10.33
CA SER A 138 -16.70 6.59 9.50
C SER A 138 -17.31 5.19 9.47
N SER A 139 -18.64 5.07 9.50
CA SER A 139 -19.30 3.75 9.38
C SER A 139 -19.08 3.11 8.00
N GLY A 140 -18.69 3.91 7.00
CA GLY A 140 -18.31 3.47 5.66
C GLY A 140 -16.80 3.46 5.43
N TYR A 141 -15.99 3.36 6.49
CA TYR A 141 -14.54 3.42 6.37
C TYR A 141 -13.98 2.40 5.37
N ILE A 142 -12.90 2.79 4.71
CA ILE A 142 -12.15 1.93 3.81
C ILE A 142 -10.93 1.40 4.57
N GLN A 143 -10.66 0.11 4.42
CA GLN A 143 -9.42 -0.50 4.89
C GLN A 143 -8.60 -0.94 3.67
N PRO A 144 -7.69 -0.09 3.17
CA PRO A 144 -6.80 -0.47 2.09
C PRO A 144 -6.00 -1.72 2.49
N LEU A 145 -5.79 -2.66 1.57
CA LEU A 145 -4.88 -3.79 1.75
C LEU A 145 -3.41 -3.30 1.73
N LEU A 146 -3.06 -2.51 2.75
CA LEU A 146 -1.72 -2.00 3.04
C LEU A 146 -1.19 -2.75 4.26
N VAL A 147 -0.93 -4.05 4.13
CA VAL A 147 -0.18 -4.78 5.17
C VAL A 147 1.30 -4.47 4.97
N LYS A 148 1.75 -3.34 5.52
CA LYS A 148 3.17 -3.05 5.64
C LYS A 148 3.71 -3.82 6.85
N GLY A 149 4.62 -4.76 6.60
CA GLY A 149 5.46 -5.34 7.63
C GLY A 149 6.72 -4.49 7.76
N GLU A 150 6.75 -3.56 8.71
CA GLU A 150 7.93 -2.71 8.95
C GLU A 150 8.59 -3.13 10.26
N ASN A 151 9.81 -3.65 10.20
CA ASN A 151 10.60 -4.02 11.38
C ASN A 151 11.13 -2.76 12.08
N CYS A 152 10.26 -2.09 12.85
CA CYS A 152 10.50 -0.77 13.44
C CYS A 152 11.67 -0.70 14.43
N LEU A 153 12.22 -1.84 14.88
CA LEU A 153 13.38 -1.90 15.77
C LEU A 153 14.70 -2.27 15.08
N ALA A 154 14.67 -2.68 13.81
CA ALA A 154 15.90 -2.86 13.06
C ALA A 154 16.49 -1.48 12.75
N PRO A 155 17.83 -1.32 12.73
CA PRO A 155 18.43 -0.12 12.15
C PRO A 155 17.85 0.04 10.74
N LEU A 156 17.17 1.15 10.50
CA LEU A 156 16.72 1.50 9.16
C LEU A 156 17.95 1.33 8.25
N PRO A 157 17.91 0.51 7.18
CA PRO A 157 18.87 0.70 6.11
C PRO A 157 18.72 2.17 5.75
N LYS A 158 19.81 2.95 5.81
CA LYS A 158 19.81 4.42 5.66
C LYS A 158 18.95 4.82 4.45
N ALA A 159 17.67 5.02 4.68
CA ALA A 159 16.72 5.44 3.68
C ALA A 159 16.84 6.95 3.69
N SER A 160 17.60 7.47 2.73
CA SER A 160 17.70 8.91 2.56
C SER A 160 16.29 9.45 2.35
N LEU A 161 15.92 10.45 3.14
CA LEU A 161 14.74 11.30 2.96
C LEU A 161 14.76 11.96 1.57
N LYS A 162 14.26 11.22 0.60
CA LYS A 162 13.57 11.68 -0.61
C LYS A 162 12.54 10.59 -0.87
N GLU A 163 11.26 10.95 -0.89
CA GLU A 163 10.18 10.13 -1.44
C GLU A 163 10.51 9.87 -2.91
N ALA A 164 11.37 8.89 -3.16
CA ALA A 164 11.85 8.58 -4.47
C ALA A 164 10.80 7.69 -5.11
N CYS A 165 10.24 8.15 -6.23
CA CYS A 165 9.67 7.30 -7.24
C CYS A 165 10.36 5.93 -7.28
N PRO A 166 9.61 4.81 -7.37
CA PRO A 166 10.24 3.51 -7.41
C PRO A 166 11.28 3.48 -8.53
N SER A 167 12.40 2.79 -8.30
CA SER A 167 13.39 2.58 -9.34
C SER A 167 12.73 1.79 -10.48
N ILE A 168 12.60 2.42 -11.64
CA ILE A 168 12.04 1.80 -12.84
C ILE A 168 13.19 1.18 -13.62
N VAL A 169 13.09 -0.11 -13.92
CA VAL A 169 14.02 -0.80 -14.84
C VAL A 169 13.81 -0.20 -16.22
N PRO A 170 14.78 0.55 -16.75
CA PRO A 170 14.60 1.28 -18.00
C PRO A 170 14.56 0.33 -19.18
N ARG A 171 14.00 0.81 -20.29
CA ARG A 171 13.97 0.08 -21.58
C ARG A 171 15.31 -0.52 -22.00
N SER A 172 16.42 0.20 -21.79
CA SER A 172 17.76 -0.28 -22.13
C SER A 172 18.20 -1.49 -21.31
N ALA A 173 17.72 -1.64 -20.08
CA ALA A 173 18.16 -2.70 -19.16
C ALA A 173 17.55 -4.06 -19.48
N TRP A 174 16.45 -4.10 -20.25
CA TRP A 174 15.85 -5.32 -20.80
C TRP A 174 16.00 -5.43 -22.33
N GLU A 175 16.87 -4.61 -22.92
CA GLU A 175 17.20 -4.61 -24.36
C GLU A 175 15.99 -4.34 -25.26
N ALA A 176 15.18 -3.35 -24.88
CA ALA A 176 14.01 -2.96 -25.66
C ALA A 176 14.35 -2.55 -27.09
N ARG A 177 13.54 -3.03 -28.04
CA ARG A 177 13.50 -2.46 -29.40
C ARG A 177 12.93 -1.05 -29.38
N GLU A 178 13.17 -0.28 -30.45
CA GLU A 178 12.58 1.06 -30.59
C GLU A 178 11.05 1.00 -30.65
N THR A 179 10.43 2.02 -30.06
CA THR A 179 8.98 2.19 -30.08
C THR A 179 8.56 3.05 -31.27
N TYR A 180 7.48 2.66 -31.93
CA TYR A 180 6.86 3.45 -33.00
C TYR A 180 5.44 3.88 -32.61
N CYS A 181 5.09 3.73 -31.32
CA CYS A 181 3.78 4.10 -30.83
C CYS A 181 3.63 5.64 -30.79
N PRO A 182 2.43 6.17 -31.06
CA PRO A 182 2.20 7.61 -30.95
C PRO A 182 2.38 8.14 -29.53
N LYS A 183 2.50 9.46 -29.40
CA LYS A 183 2.57 10.13 -28.10
C LYS A 183 1.23 10.06 -27.37
N MET A 184 1.30 10.05 -26.05
CA MET A 184 0.16 10.10 -25.15
C MET A 184 -0.24 11.55 -24.82
N THR A 185 -1.51 11.78 -24.51
CA THR A 185 -1.99 13.06 -23.97
C THR A 185 -1.80 13.09 -22.45
N LEU A 186 -1.04 14.07 -21.96
CA LEU A 186 -0.73 14.24 -20.54
C LEU A 186 -1.38 15.50 -19.93
N PRO A 187 -1.67 15.51 -18.62
CA PRO A 187 -1.55 14.37 -17.70
C PRO A 187 -2.60 13.30 -18.01
N ALA A 188 -2.24 12.03 -17.82
CA ALA A 188 -3.16 10.92 -17.92
C ALA A 188 -4.33 11.12 -16.95
N LYS A 189 -5.52 10.67 -17.34
CA LYS A 189 -6.74 10.77 -16.51
C LYS A 189 -7.11 9.43 -15.87
N TYR A 190 -6.55 8.34 -16.37
CA TYR A 190 -6.86 6.99 -15.92
C TYR A 190 -5.60 6.21 -15.59
N VAL A 191 -5.73 5.32 -14.60
CA VAL A 191 -4.84 4.18 -14.41
C VAL A 191 -5.67 2.94 -14.66
N VAL A 192 -5.22 2.09 -15.58
CA VAL A 192 -5.88 0.82 -15.86
C VAL A 192 -4.94 -0.29 -15.41
N ILE A 193 -5.42 -1.14 -14.51
CA ILE A 193 -4.66 -2.29 -14.02
C ILE A 193 -4.97 -3.51 -14.88
N LEU A 194 -3.92 -4.13 -15.42
CA LEU A 194 -3.97 -5.31 -16.27
C LEU A 194 -3.20 -6.48 -15.63
N HIS A 195 -3.38 -7.66 -16.19
CA HIS A 195 -2.39 -8.74 -16.08
C HIS A 195 -1.90 -9.16 -17.47
N THR A 196 -0.78 -9.87 -17.53
CA THR A 196 -0.28 -10.43 -18.81
C THR A 196 -0.96 -11.74 -19.20
N ALA A 197 -1.70 -12.38 -18.28
CA ALA A 197 -2.32 -13.69 -18.47
C ALA A 197 -1.32 -14.79 -18.89
N GLY A 198 -0.08 -14.67 -18.42
CA GLY A 198 1.04 -15.55 -18.79
C GLY A 198 1.82 -16.04 -17.58
N ARG A 199 3.08 -16.44 -17.81
CA ARG A 199 3.99 -16.83 -16.73
C ARG A 199 4.30 -15.63 -15.81
N THR A 200 4.48 -15.92 -14.53
CA THR A 200 5.07 -14.97 -13.58
C THR A 200 6.60 -15.00 -13.68
N CYS A 201 7.25 -14.03 -13.05
CA CYS A 201 8.69 -13.99 -12.85
C CYS A 201 8.96 -13.48 -11.43
N SER A 202 9.93 -14.06 -10.72
CA SER A 202 10.26 -13.67 -9.33
C SER A 202 11.72 -13.28 -9.14
N VAL A 203 12.54 -13.37 -10.19
CA VAL A 203 13.96 -13.03 -10.21
C VAL A 203 14.19 -12.01 -11.31
N SER A 204 15.04 -11.01 -11.06
CA SER A 204 15.22 -9.86 -11.97
C SER A 204 15.58 -10.27 -13.40
N ASP A 205 16.50 -11.23 -13.58
CA ASP A 205 16.91 -11.70 -14.91
C ASP A 205 15.75 -12.35 -15.66
N GLU A 206 14.95 -13.17 -14.98
CA GLU A 206 13.77 -13.80 -15.57
C GLU A 206 12.70 -12.78 -15.96
N CYS A 207 12.51 -11.74 -15.13
CA CYS A 207 11.55 -10.68 -15.41
C CYS A 207 11.97 -9.83 -16.60
N ARG A 208 13.25 -9.48 -16.73
CA ARG A 208 13.77 -8.79 -17.92
C ARG A 208 13.54 -9.60 -19.20
N LEU A 209 13.81 -10.91 -19.14
CA LEU A 209 13.53 -11.83 -20.25
C LEU A 209 12.04 -11.88 -20.58
N LEU A 210 11.17 -11.95 -19.57
CA LEU A 210 9.73 -11.98 -19.77
C LEU A 210 9.20 -10.69 -20.42
N VAL A 211 9.67 -9.52 -20.01
CA VAL A 211 9.30 -8.24 -20.64
C VAL A 211 9.73 -8.22 -22.10
N ARG A 212 10.94 -8.69 -22.40
CA ARG A 212 11.45 -8.79 -23.78
C ARG A 212 10.62 -9.77 -24.63
N ASP A 213 10.26 -10.93 -24.07
CA ASP A 213 9.41 -11.92 -24.73
C ASP A 213 8.02 -11.34 -25.05
N LEU A 214 7.45 -10.56 -24.11
CA LEU A 214 6.19 -9.86 -24.32
C LEU A 214 6.32 -8.82 -25.44
N GLN A 215 7.40 -8.03 -25.48
CA GLN A 215 7.64 -7.09 -26.59
C GLN A 215 7.71 -7.84 -27.94
N SER A 216 8.43 -8.97 -28.00
CA SER A 216 8.49 -9.82 -29.19
C SER A 216 7.12 -10.33 -29.62
N LEU A 217 6.32 -10.84 -28.68
CA LEU A 217 4.95 -11.26 -28.95
C LEU A 217 4.13 -10.12 -29.56
N PHE A 218 4.16 -8.93 -28.95
CA PHE A 218 3.34 -7.80 -29.42
C PHE A 218 3.76 -7.29 -30.80
N MET A 219 5.05 -7.08 -31.04
CA MET A 219 5.47 -6.49 -32.32
C MET A 219 5.53 -7.54 -33.45
N ASP A 220 6.00 -8.77 -33.16
CA ASP A 220 6.26 -9.75 -34.23
C ASP A 220 4.99 -10.53 -34.59
N ARG A 221 4.16 -10.87 -33.60
CA ARG A 221 2.95 -11.68 -33.80
C ARG A 221 1.69 -10.85 -33.90
N HIS A 222 1.59 -9.75 -33.15
CA HIS A 222 0.42 -8.88 -33.16
C HIS A 222 0.61 -7.62 -34.01
N HIS A 223 1.79 -7.43 -34.63
CA HIS A 223 2.12 -6.26 -35.45
C HIS A 223 1.85 -4.93 -34.72
N ALA A 224 1.98 -4.93 -33.40
CA ALA A 224 1.83 -3.74 -32.58
C ALA A 224 3.07 -2.85 -32.69
N CYS A 225 2.90 -1.56 -32.38
CA CYS A 225 3.98 -0.57 -32.43
C CYS A 225 5.06 -0.77 -31.35
N ASP A 226 4.75 -1.50 -30.27
CA ASP A 226 5.64 -1.85 -29.15
C ASP A 226 4.94 -2.84 -28.19
N ILE A 227 5.56 -3.16 -27.05
CA ILE A 227 4.94 -3.78 -25.87
C ILE A 227 3.75 -2.94 -25.41
N GLY A 228 2.54 -3.50 -25.42
CA GLY A 228 1.32 -2.68 -25.35
C GLY A 228 0.99 -2.00 -24.02
N TYR A 229 1.87 -2.11 -23.00
CA TYR A 229 1.68 -1.57 -21.65
C TYR A 229 2.64 -0.42 -21.37
N ASN A 230 2.20 0.58 -20.60
CA ASN A 230 3.10 1.67 -20.16
C ASN A 230 4.15 1.14 -19.18
N PHE A 231 3.70 0.34 -18.21
CA PHE A 231 4.56 -0.27 -17.20
C PHE A 231 4.16 -1.71 -16.93
N LEU A 232 5.14 -2.54 -16.59
CA LEU A 232 4.92 -3.91 -16.14
C LEU A 232 5.47 -4.09 -14.73
N VAL A 233 4.82 -4.95 -13.94
CA VAL A 233 5.21 -5.22 -12.54
C VAL A 233 5.49 -6.70 -12.37
N GLY A 234 6.71 -7.02 -11.95
CA GLY A 234 7.14 -8.40 -11.67
C GLY A 234 6.84 -8.84 -10.25
N GLN A 235 6.82 -10.15 -10.02
CA GLN A 235 6.72 -10.72 -8.65
C GLN A 235 8.06 -10.69 -7.91
N ASP A 236 9.08 -10.10 -8.52
CA ASP A 236 10.33 -9.66 -7.89
C ASP A 236 10.19 -8.30 -7.19
N GLY A 237 9.04 -7.61 -7.35
CA GLY A 237 8.78 -6.30 -6.76
C GLY A 237 9.38 -5.13 -7.55
N ALA A 238 9.79 -5.35 -8.81
CA ALA A 238 10.31 -4.30 -9.67
C ALA A 238 9.26 -3.79 -10.69
N VAL A 239 9.41 -2.53 -11.09
CA VAL A 239 8.67 -1.93 -12.20
C VAL A 239 9.56 -1.93 -13.43
N TYR A 240 9.02 -2.39 -14.55
CA TYR A 240 9.68 -2.41 -15.85
C TYR A 240 9.02 -1.39 -16.77
N GLU A 241 9.82 -0.50 -17.34
CA GLU A 241 9.35 0.46 -18.33
C GLU A 241 8.94 -0.27 -19.61
N GLY A 242 7.65 -0.23 -19.94
CA GLY A 242 7.12 -0.62 -21.24
C GLY A 242 7.26 0.54 -22.21
N VAL A 243 6.16 1.02 -22.81
CA VAL A 243 6.19 2.28 -23.61
C VAL A 243 6.48 3.52 -22.77
N GLY A 244 6.39 3.43 -21.43
CA GLY A 244 6.76 4.48 -20.50
C GLY A 244 5.69 5.58 -20.37
N TRP A 245 6.13 6.76 -19.91
CA TRP A 245 5.22 7.83 -19.48
C TRP A 245 4.56 8.63 -20.61
N ASN A 246 5.27 8.83 -21.72
CA ASN A 246 4.92 9.84 -22.74
C ASN A 246 4.33 9.24 -24.02
N VAL A 247 4.18 7.92 -24.07
CA VAL A 247 3.81 7.16 -25.26
C VAL A 247 2.57 6.34 -24.93
N GLN A 248 1.60 6.33 -25.85
CA GLN A 248 0.36 5.59 -25.62
C GLN A 248 0.60 4.08 -25.71
N GLY A 249 -0.07 3.32 -24.84
CA GLY A 249 -0.13 1.87 -24.95
C GLY A 249 -1.00 1.41 -26.13
N SER A 250 -1.23 0.11 -26.23
CA SER A 250 -2.08 -0.47 -27.28
C SER A 250 -3.13 -1.46 -26.76
N GLN A 251 -3.17 -1.69 -25.44
CA GLN A 251 -4.00 -2.74 -24.83
C GLN A 251 -5.37 -2.30 -24.33
N ILE A 252 -5.67 -0.99 -24.34
CA ILE A 252 -6.91 -0.46 -23.77
C ILE A 252 -7.61 0.42 -24.83
N PRO A 253 -8.30 -0.20 -25.82
CA PRO A 253 -9.02 0.54 -26.86
C PRO A 253 -9.91 1.65 -26.27
N GLY A 254 -9.82 2.86 -26.82
CA GLY A 254 -10.54 4.04 -26.34
C GLY A 254 -9.92 4.78 -25.14
N TYR A 255 -8.88 4.21 -24.51
CA TYR A 255 -8.18 4.82 -23.37
C TYR A 255 -6.67 4.94 -23.57
N ASN A 256 -6.10 4.32 -24.61
CA ASN A 256 -4.65 4.22 -24.84
C ASN A 256 -3.91 5.58 -24.70
N ASP A 257 -4.51 6.68 -25.19
CA ASP A 257 -3.91 8.02 -25.22
C ASP A 257 -4.15 8.84 -23.95
N ILE A 258 -4.98 8.35 -23.02
CA ILE A 258 -5.38 9.06 -21.79
C ILE A 258 -5.20 8.23 -20.50
N ALA A 259 -4.80 6.96 -20.61
CA ALA A 259 -4.58 6.05 -19.50
C ALA A 259 -3.15 5.54 -19.40
N LEU A 260 -2.64 5.42 -18.18
CA LEU A 260 -1.45 4.63 -17.90
C LEU A 260 -1.86 3.18 -17.67
N GLY A 261 -1.49 2.29 -18.60
CA GLY A 261 -1.67 0.85 -18.45
C GLY A 261 -0.55 0.22 -17.62
N ILE A 262 -0.88 -0.29 -16.43
CA ILE A 262 0.06 -0.97 -15.53
C ILE A 262 -0.31 -2.46 -15.49
N SER A 263 0.58 -3.32 -15.99
CA SER A 263 0.31 -4.75 -16.16
C SER A 263 1.12 -5.61 -15.20
N PHE A 264 0.44 -6.39 -14.36
CA PHE A 264 1.11 -7.38 -13.52
C PHE A 264 1.50 -8.61 -14.34
N MET A 265 2.77 -9.00 -14.28
CA MET A 265 3.28 -10.16 -15.01
C MET A 265 2.85 -11.46 -14.34
N GLY A 266 1.83 -12.11 -14.91
CA GLY A 266 1.23 -13.35 -14.42
C GLY A 266 -0.25 -13.51 -14.75
N THR A 267 -0.85 -14.55 -14.18
CA THR A 267 -2.30 -14.82 -14.22
C THR A 267 -2.86 -14.77 -12.80
N PHE A 268 -3.74 -13.78 -12.55
CA PHE A 268 -4.25 -13.50 -11.20
C PHE A 268 -5.78 -13.70 -11.09
N THR A 269 -6.31 -14.70 -11.80
CA THR A 269 -7.72 -15.10 -11.67
C THR A 269 -8.01 -15.79 -10.35
N GLY A 270 -7.09 -16.64 -9.86
CA GLY A 270 -7.24 -17.37 -8.59
C GLY A 270 -6.27 -16.95 -7.49
N THR A 271 -5.03 -16.61 -7.83
CA THR A 271 -3.98 -16.24 -6.86
C THR A 271 -3.66 -14.75 -6.98
N ALA A 272 -3.49 -14.08 -5.84
CA ALA A 272 -3.10 -12.66 -5.81
C ALA A 272 -1.61 -12.47 -6.15
N PRO A 273 -1.20 -11.30 -6.68
CA PRO A 273 0.20 -10.92 -6.74
C PRO A 273 0.84 -10.86 -5.33
N LYS A 274 2.17 -10.99 -5.26
CA LYS A 274 2.93 -10.73 -4.03
C LYS A 274 2.73 -9.29 -3.55
N ALA A 275 2.77 -9.12 -2.24
CA ALA A 275 2.63 -7.81 -1.59
C ALA A 275 3.62 -6.76 -2.14
N SER A 276 4.88 -7.14 -2.41
CA SER A 276 5.90 -6.25 -2.98
C SER A 276 5.52 -5.72 -4.37
N ALA A 277 4.87 -6.53 -5.20
CA ALA A 277 4.38 -6.11 -6.51
C ALA A 277 3.21 -5.11 -6.37
N LEU A 278 2.30 -5.34 -5.43
CA LEU A 278 1.19 -4.44 -5.16
C LEU A 278 1.67 -3.09 -4.60
N GLU A 279 2.65 -3.11 -3.71
CA GLU A 279 3.24 -1.91 -3.10
C GLU A 279 3.98 -1.07 -4.14
N VAL A 280 4.85 -1.68 -4.96
CA VAL A 280 5.61 -0.92 -5.96
C VAL A 280 4.71 -0.31 -7.04
N ALA A 281 3.58 -0.96 -7.37
CA ALA A 281 2.59 -0.42 -8.29
C ALA A 281 1.90 0.84 -7.71
N GLN A 282 1.53 0.83 -6.43
CA GLN A 282 0.97 2.01 -5.76
C GLN A 282 1.99 3.15 -5.68
N HIS A 283 3.26 2.84 -5.36
CA HIS A 283 4.35 3.84 -5.39
C HIS A 283 4.58 4.43 -6.78
N LEU A 284 4.43 3.62 -7.84
CA LEU A 284 4.52 4.08 -9.22
C LEU A 284 3.39 5.05 -9.56
N ILE A 285 2.16 4.75 -9.16
CA ILE A 285 0.99 5.61 -9.36
C ILE A 285 1.18 6.95 -8.63
N GLN A 286 1.61 6.91 -7.36
CA GLN A 286 1.90 8.12 -6.59
C GLN A 286 3.00 8.96 -7.25
N CYS A 287 4.08 8.32 -7.73
CA CYS A 287 5.14 8.97 -8.47
C CYS A 287 4.62 9.66 -9.74
N ALA A 288 3.69 9.02 -10.46
CA ALA A 288 3.10 9.57 -11.67
C ALA A 288 2.36 10.89 -11.39
N VAL A 289 1.63 10.96 -10.26
CA VAL A 289 0.96 12.20 -9.81
C VAL A 289 1.98 13.27 -9.46
N VAL A 290 2.98 12.94 -8.64
CA VAL A 290 4.01 13.89 -8.20
C VAL A 290 4.81 14.46 -9.38
N LYS A 291 5.09 13.64 -10.40
CA LYS A 291 5.79 14.06 -11.62
C LYS A 291 4.91 14.72 -12.67
N GLY A 292 3.60 14.83 -12.43
CA GLY A 292 2.65 15.45 -13.37
C GLY A 292 2.30 14.59 -14.60
N TYR A 293 2.64 13.30 -14.59
CA TYR A 293 2.23 12.36 -15.63
C TYR A 293 0.78 11.88 -15.45
N LEU A 294 0.26 11.95 -14.23
CA LEU A 294 -1.10 11.53 -13.88
C LEU A 294 -1.82 12.67 -13.16
N ALA A 295 -3.07 12.93 -13.54
CA ALA A 295 -3.86 13.98 -12.92
C ALA A 295 -4.13 13.62 -11.44
N PRO A 296 -4.09 14.58 -10.49
CA PRO A 296 -4.37 14.27 -9.08
C PRO A 296 -5.75 13.67 -8.81
N ASN A 297 -6.73 13.93 -9.67
CA ASN A 297 -8.09 13.38 -9.61
C ASN A 297 -8.31 12.23 -10.62
N TYR A 298 -7.26 11.46 -10.92
CA TYR A 298 -7.35 10.32 -11.82
C TYR A 298 -8.39 9.28 -11.36
N LEU A 299 -8.80 8.44 -12.31
CA LEU A 299 -9.65 7.28 -12.05
C LEU A 299 -8.83 6.00 -12.17
N LEU A 300 -8.96 5.10 -11.20
CA LEU A 300 -8.37 3.76 -11.25
C LEU A 300 -9.44 2.74 -11.57
N VAL A 301 -9.18 1.89 -12.56
CA VAL A 301 -10.08 0.82 -12.98
C VAL A 301 -9.31 -0.46 -13.29
N GLY A 302 -10.00 -1.60 -13.24
CA GLY A 302 -9.50 -2.84 -13.82
C GLY A 302 -9.69 -2.84 -15.34
N HIS A 303 -8.85 -3.58 -16.06
CA HIS A 303 -9.00 -3.76 -17.50
C HIS A 303 -10.41 -4.26 -17.90
N SER A 304 -11.01 -5.13 -17.09
CA SER A 304 -12.37 -5.67 -17.27
C SER A 304 -13.47 -4.62 -17.17
N ASP A 305 -13.22 -3.45 -16.56
CA ASP A 305 -14.21 -2.38 -16.45
C ASP A 305 -14.36 -1.58 -17.74
N VAL A 306 -13.33 -1.64 -18.61
CA VAL A 306 -13.25 -0.83 -19.84
C VAL A 306 -13.17 -1.67 -21.11
N VAL A 307 -12.84 -2.96 -21.00
CA VAL A 307 -12.72 -3.90 -22.11
C VAL A 307 -13.34 -5.24 -21.71
N ASN A 308 -13.98 -5.94 -22.65
CA ASN A 308 -14.50 -7.29 -22.42
C ASN A 308 -13.35 -8.32 -22.31
N THR A 309 -12.80 -8.46 -21.12
CA THR A 309 -11.65 -9.34 -20.81
C THR A 309 -11.71 -9.83 -19.37
N LEU A 310 -11.00 -10.93 -19.08
CA LEU A 310 -10.81 -11.41 -17.71
C LEU A 310 -9.68 -10.70 -16.97
N SER A 311 -8.85 -9.92 -17.66
CA SER A 311 -7.81 -9.09 -17.03
C SER A 311 -8.44 -8.03 -16.13
N PRO A 312 -7.87 -7.69 -14.97
CA PRO A 312 -6.59 -8.14 -14.40
C PRO A 312 -6.65 -9.48 -13.64
N GLY A 313 -7.75 -10.23 -13.76
CA GLY A 313 -8.02 -11.46 -13.04
C GLY A 313 -8.73 -11.18 -11.72
N GLN A 314 -9.67 -12.05 -11.33
CA GLN A 314 -10.55 -11.81 -10.19
C GLN A 314 -9.82 -11.54 -8.87
N ALA A 315 -8.74 -12.27 -8.58
CA ALA A 315 -8.01 -12.10 -7.33
C ALA A 315 -7.34 -10.72 -7.25
N LEU A 316 -6.69 -10.27 -8.34
CA LEU A 316 -6.10 -8.93 -8.42
C LEU A 316 -7.18 -7.85 -8.49
N TYR A 317 -8.26 -8.08 -9.24
CA TYR A 317 -9.38 -7.15 -9.35
C TYR A 317 -10.03 -6.86 -8.00
N ASN A 318 -10.23 -7.90 -7.16
CA ASN A 318 -10.74 -7.73 -5.80
C ASN A 318 -9.83 -6.86 -4.92
N ILE A 319 -8.52 -6.89 -5.14
CA ILE A 319 -7.55 -6.08 -4.40
C ILE A 319 -7.60 -4.62 -4.85
N ILE A 320 -7.55 -4.36 -6.16
CA ILE A 320 -7.51 -2.97 -6.67
C ILE A 320 -8.79 -2.19 -6.37
N LYS A 321 -9.92 -2.88 -6.14
CA LYS A 321 -11.15 -2.26 -5.61
C LYS A 321 -10.95 -1.54 -4.29
N THR A 322 -9.95 -1.94 -3.51
CA THR A 322 -9.61 -1.33 -2.21
C THR A 322 -8.63 -0.18 -2.33
N TRP A 323 -8.10 0.09 -3.54
CA TRP A 323 -7.12 1.16 -3.75
C TRP A 323 -7.80 2.52 -3.88
N PRO A 324 -7.11 3.62 -3.52
CA PRO A 324 -7.58 4.97 -3.78
C PRO A 324 -7.91 5.18 -5.25
N HIS A 325 -8.87 6.08 -5.50
CA HIS A 325 -9.32 6.44 -6.84
C HIS A 325 -9.98 5.29 -7.63
N PHE A 326 -10.17 4.10 -7.04
CA PHE A 326 -10.92 3.05 -7.70
C PHE A 326 -12.35 3.52 -8.00
N LYS A 327 -12.78 3.35 -9.26
CA LYS A 327 -14.12 3.72 -9.68
C LYS A 327 -14.83 2.54 -10.33
N HIS A 328 -16.05 2.30 -9.85
CA HIS A 328 -16.98 1.31 -10.37
C HIS A 328 -17.66 1.75 -11.67
#